data_AF-A0A2D5T105-F1
#
_entry.id   AF-A0A2D5T105-F1
#
_cell.length_a   1.000
_cell.length_b   1.000
_cell.length_c   1.000
_cell.angle_alpha   90.00
_cell.angle_beta   90.00
_cell.angle_gamma   90.00
#
_symmetry.space_group_name_H-M   'P 1'
#
loop_
_entity.id
_entity.type
_entity.pdbx_description
1 polymer ?
#
loop_
_entity_poly.entity_id
_entity_poly.type
_entity_poly.pdbx_seq_one_letter_code
_entity_poly.pdbx_strand_id
1 'polypeptide(L)'
;MEELNNNLDNTVIDSLKNKDHSGINQQLDKLSCTHSDIIELLAEYVVLAEQDDESFDAWYDGLCEDKLKVLKAFEIMRAHLES
;
A
#
# COMPACT_ATOMS: atom_id res chain seq x y z
N MET A 1 11.03 24.69 2.40
CA MET A 1 10.85 23.24 2.14
C MET A 1 9.45 22.82 2.61
N GLU A 2 8.40 23.44 2.07
CA GLU A 2 6.98 23.13 2.41
C GLU A 2 6.18 22.70 1.16
N GLU A 3 6.60 23.11 -0.03
CA GLU A 3 5.86 22.82 -1.28
C GLU A 3 5.99 21.38 -1.79
N LEU A 4 7.00 20.62 -1.33
CA LEU A 4 7.19 19.23 -1.75
C LEU A 4 6.25 18.27 -1.01
N ASN A 5 5.93 18.59 0.25
CA ASN A 5 5.05 17.74 1.09
C ASN A 5 3.58 17.88 0.65
N ASN A 6 3.14 19.11 0.38
CA ASN A 6 1.76 19.40 -0.05
C ASN A 6 1.41 18.82 -1.43
N ASN A 7 2.39 18.66 -2.33
CA ASN A 7 2.15 18.05 -3.65
C ASN A 7 2.02 16.53 -3.57
N LEU A 8 2.79 15.88 -2.68
CA LEU A 8 2.69 14.44 -2.46
C LEU A 8 1.31 14.08 -1.88
N ASP A 9 0.83 14.88 -0.92
CA ASP A 9 -0.47 14.68 -0.28
C ASP A 9 -1.65 14.87 -1.24
N ASN A 10 -1.63 15.90 -2.08
CA ASN A 10 -2.72 16.13 -3.05
C ASN A 10 -2.82 15.04 -4.12
N THR A 11 -1.68 14.49 -4.56
CA THR A 11 -1.66 13.40 -5.55
C THR A 11 -2.25 12.09 -4.98
N VAL A 12 -2.04 11.85 -3.68
CA VAL A 12 -2.62 10.70 -2.96
C VAL A 12 -4.12 10.88 -2.78
N ILE A 13 -4.58 12.09 -2.41
CA ILE A 13 -6.01 12.40 -2.26
C ILE A 13 -6.76 12.27 -3.59
N ASP A 14 -6.16 12.71 -4.69
CA ASP A 14 -6.77 12.59 -6.02
C ASP A 14 -6.85 11.13 -6.47
N SER A 15 -5.86 10.30 -6.11
CA SER A 15 -5.87 8.86 -6.36
C SER A 15 -6.93 8.13 -5.51
N LEU A 16 -7.23 8.63 -4.30
CA LEU A 16 -8.29 8.10 -3.42
C LEU A 16 -9.71 8.49 -3.87
N LYS A 17 -9.86 9.46 -4.78
CA LYS A 17 -11.17 9.87 -5.33
C LYS A 17 -11.48 9.23 -6.68
N ASN A 18 -10.48 8.65 -7.33
CA ASN A 18 -10.57 8.20 -8.71
C ASN A 18 -10.66 6.68 -8.79
N LYS A 19 -11.74 6.15 -9.38
CA LYS A 19 -11.96 4.70 -9.58
C LYS A 19 -11.08 4.10 -10.69
N ASP A 20 -10.30 4.92 -11.38
CA ASP A 20 -9.33 4.48 -12.37
C ASP A 20 -8.00 4.13 -11.69
N HIS A 21 -7.77 2.84 -11.50
CA HIS A 21 -6.55 2.29 -10.89
C HIS A 21 -5.45 1.96 -11.92
N SER A 22 -5.57 2.39 -13.18
CA SER A 22 -4.62 2.07 -14.24
C SER A 22 -3.17 2.46 -13.91
N GLY A 23 -2.97 3.61 -13.28
CA GLY A 23 -1.65 4.07 -12.84
C GLY A 23 -1.05 3.25 -11.68
N ILE A 24 -1.90 2.71 -10.80
CA ILE A 24 -1.47 1.81 -9.71
C ILE A 24 -1.12 0.44 -10.30
N ASN A 25 -1.95 -0.10 -11.19
CA ASN A 25 -1.70 -1.37 -11.87
C ASN A 25 -0.36 -1.35 -12.62
N GLN A 26 -0.08 -0.28 -13.39
CA GLN A 26 1.20 -0.13 -14.08
C GLN A 26 2.42 -0.07 -13.14
N GLN A 27 2.25 0.38 -11.90
CA GLN A 27 3.32 0.39 -10.91
C GLN A 27 3.52 -1.00 -10.30
N LEU A 28 2.42 -1.71 -10.01
CA LEU A 28 2.45 -3.09 -9.50
C LEU A 28 3.06 -4.06 -10.51
N ASP A 29 2.74 -3.92 -11.80
CA ASP A 29 3.27 -4.77 -12.88
C ASP A 29 4.80 -4.67 -13.04
N LYS A 30 5.43 -3.63 -12.48
CA LYS A 30 6.89 -3.40 -12.56
C LYS A 30 7.63 -3.87 -11.31
N LEU A 31 6.92 -4.31 -10.29
CA LEU A 31 7.55 -4.76 -9.04
C LEU A 31 8.23 -6.11 -9.24
N SER A 32 9.26 -6.35 -8.42
CA SER A 32 9.98 -7.62 -8.41
C SER A 32 9.23 -8.74 -7.66
N CYS A 33 8.15 -8.39 -6.93
CA CYS A 33 7.35 -9.32 -6.15
C CYS A 33 6.65 -10.35 -7.04
N THR A 34 6.79 -11.62 -6.70
CA THR A 34 5.98 -12.68 -7.31
C THR A 34 4.56 -12.66 -6.75
N HIS A 35 3.62 -13.31 -7.44
CA HIS A 35 2.26 -13.47 -6.92
C HIS A 35 2.23 -14.15 -5.54
N SER A 36 3.13 -15.12 -5.30
CA SER A 36 3.26 -15.78 -4.00
C SER A 36 3.73 -14.81 -2.92
N ASP A 37 4.73 -13.97 -3.21
CA ASP A 37 5.20 -12.94 -2.26
C ASP A 37 4.06 -11.98 -1.87
N ILE A 38 3.23 -11.61 -2.84
CA ILE A 38 2.08 -10.71 -2.62
C ILE A 38 1.02 -11.38 -1.75
N ILE A 39 0.69 -12.65 -2.02
CA ILE A 39 -0.31 -13.39 -1.24
C ILE A 39 0.15 -13.55 0.22
N GLU A 40 1.41 -13.93 0.44
CA GLU A 40 1.99 -14.07 1.78
C GLU A 40 2.01 -12.73 2.52
N LEU A 41 2.47 -11.67 1.85
CA LEU A 41 2.49 -10.31 2.40
C LEU A 41 1.10 -9.84 2.87
N LEU A 42 0.07 -10.03 2.05
CA LEU A 42 -1.29 -9.61 2.38
C LEU A 42 -1.92 -10.46 3.50
N ALA A 43 -1.59 -11.76 3.55
CA ALA A 43 -2.04 -12.63 4.64
C ALA A 43 -1.42 -12.23 5.99
N GLU A 44 -0.10 -11.96 6.01
CA GLU A 44 0.60 -11.48 7.20
C GLU A 44 0.06 -10.11 7.65
N TYR A 45 -0.14 -9.18 6.71
CA TYR A 45 -0.70 -7.86 6.98
C TYR A 45 -2.04 -7.95 7.71
N VAL A 46 -3.00 -8.75 7.22
CA VAL A 46 -4.33 -8.85 7.83
C VAL A 46 -4.25 -9.41 9.24
N VAL A 47 -3.42 -10.44 9.47
CA VAL A 47 -3.26 -11.07 10.79
C VAL A 47 -2.61 -10.12 11.79
N LEU A 48 -1.59 -9.36 11.37
CA LEU A 48 -0.86 -8.45 12.25
C LEU A 48 -1.62 -7.14 12.51
N ALA A 49 -2.31 -6.60 11.50
CA ALA A 49 -3.08 -5.37 11.64
C ALA A 49 -4.27 -5.51 12.60
N GLU A 50 -4.79 -6.72 12.81
CA GLU A 50 -5.84 -6.99 13.82
C GLU A 50 -5.31 -6.97 15.26
N GLN A 51 -3.99 -7.17 15.45
CA GLN A 51 -3.37 -7.28 16.76
C GLN A 51 -2.93 -5.92 17.33
N ASP A 52 -2.71 -4.91 16.47
CA ASP A 52 -2.36 -3.52 16.82
C ASP A 52 -1.28 -3.44 17.93
N ASP A 53 -0.20 -4.21 17.76
CA ASP A 53 0.89 -4.34 18.74
C ASP A 53 2.26 -4.00 18.14
N GLU A 54 3.31 -4.01 18.98
CA GLU A 54 4.69 -3.76 18.56
C GLU A 54 5.19 -4.75 17.49
N SER A 55 4.53 -5.90 17.33
CA SER A 55 4.87 -6.90 16.32
C SER A 55 4.51 -6.43 14.91
N PHE A 56 3.42 -5.68 14.77
CA PHE A 56 3.06 -5.05 13.49
C PHE A 56 4.11 -4.02 13.08
N ASP A 57 4.49 -3.12 13.99
CA ASP A 57 5.48 -2.07 13.70
C ASP A 57 6.83 -2.68 13.30
N ALA A 58 7.32 -3.66 14.05
CA ALA A 58 8.59 -4.33 13.76
C ALA A 58 8.58 -5.07 12.41
N TRP A 59 7.44 -5.68 12.05
CA TRP A 59 7.26 -6.33 10.75
C TRP A 59 7.21 -5.30 9.62
N TYR A 60 6.44 -4.22 9.80
CA TYR A 60 6.24 -3.17 8.80
C TYR A 60 7.56 -2.44 8.49
N ASP A 61 8.34 -2.12 9.52
CA ASP A 61 9.68 -1.51 9.39
C ASP A 61 10.68 -2.42 8.65
N GLY A 62 10.45 -3.73 8.65
CA GLY A 62 11.27 -4.73 7.95
C GLY A 62 10.97 -4.86 6.45
N LEU A 63 9.91 -4.24 5.95
CA LEU A 63 9.48 -4.39 4.56
C LEU A 63 10.34 -3.57 3.60
N CYS A 64 10.63 -4.16 2.44
CA CYS A 64 11.29 -3.44 1.36
C CYS A 64 10.29 -2.52 0.61
N GLU A 65 10.83 -1.58 -0.17
CA GLU A 65 10.04 -0.57 -0.88
C GLU A 65 8.96 -1.18 -1.79
N ASP A 66 9.26 -2.29 -2.49
CA ASP A 66 8.30 -2.97 -3.35
C ASP A 66 7.12 -3.54 -2.54
N LYS A 67 7.37 -4.13 -1.37
CA LYS A 67 6.31 -4.65 -0.48
C LYS A 67 5.47 -3.52 0.11
N LEU A 68 6.08 -2.41 0.49
CA LEU A 68 5.36 -1.22 0.97
C LEU A 68 4.43 -0.63 -0.11
N LYS A 69 4.87 -0.61 -1.38
CA LYS A 69 4.03 -0.19 -2.52
C LYS A 69 2.81 -1.10 -2.70
N VAL A 70 2.98 -2.41 -2.54
CA VAL A 70 1.89 -3.39 -2.60
C VAL A 70 0.86 -3.12 -1.48
N LEU A 71 1.30 -2.95 -0.23
CA LEU A 71 0.40 -2.66 0.89
C LEU A 71 -0.36 -1.34 0.69
N LYS A 72 0.32 -0.28 0.25
CA LYS A 72 -0.33 1.00 -0.03
C LYS A 72 -1.38 0.88 -1.13
N ALA A 73 -1.09 0.15 -2.21
CA ALA A 73 -2.06 -0.12 -3.26
C ALA A 73 -3.26 -0.92 -2.74
N PHE A 74 -3.02 -1.92 -1.91
CA PHE A 74 -4.05 -2.71 -1.26
C PHE A 74 -4.97 -1.86 -0.38
N GLU A 75 -4.43 -1.00 0.48
CA GLU A 75 -5.22 -0.11 1.35
C GLU A 75 -6.08 0.87 0.53
N ILE A 76 -5.53 1.45 -0.53
CA ILE A 76 -6.27 2.34 -1.44
C ILE A 76 -7.44 1.58 -2.10
N MET A 77 -7.21 0.37 -2.60
CA MET A 77 -8.26 -0.44 -3.22
C MET A 77 -9.31 -0.88 -2.20
N ARG A 78 -8.88 -1.29 -1.00
CA ARG A 78 -9.76 -1.71 0.09
C ARG A 78 -10.68 -0.57 0.55
N ALA A 79 -10.13 0.63 0.76
CA ALA A 79 -10.91 1.81 1.14
C ALA A 79 -12.01 2.15 0.12
N HIS A 80 -11.75 1.96 -1.18
CA HIS A 80 -12.75 2.16 -2.24
C HIS A 80 -13.86 1.09 -2.28
N LEU A 81 -13.59 -0.12 -1.79
CA LEU A 81 -14.59 -1.20 -1.73
C LEU A 81 -15.44 -1.12 -0.46
N GLU A 82 -14.88 -0.58 0.62
CA GLU A 82 -15.57 -0.37 1.90
C GLU A 82 -16.39 0.93 1.94
N SER A 83 -16.16 1.86 1.00
CA SER A 83 -16.89 3.14 0.84
C SER A 83 -18.21 3.02 0.06
#